data_AF-A0A7K1LIY1-F1
#
_entry.id   AF-A0A7K1LIY1-F1
#
_cell.length_a   1.000
_cell.length_b   1.000
_cell.length_c   1.000
_cell.angle_alpha   90.00
_cell.angle_beta   90.00
_cell.angle_gamma   90.00
#
_symmetry.space_group_name_H-M   'P 1'
#
loop_
_entity.id
_entity.type
_entity.pdbx_description
1 polymer ?
#
loop_
_entity_poly.entity_id
_entity_poly.type
_entity_poly.pdbx_seq_one_letter_code
_entity_poly.pdbx_strand_id
1 'polypeptide(L)'
;MTVLILTACPAGLRGFITRWLLEISAGVFVGCVSARVRDEIWKATVDLAKNGRSIMVIDADNEQGLDFRVHRHDWIPKDFDGLTLMQRPLPGPVSGTISRTKNFDSEASGGPNDSPQFKGQESGESGRTPDRGWSKASRRRFLKRTKD
;
A
#
# COMPACT_ATOMS: atom_id res chain seq x y z
N MET A 1 10.80 -16.20 -4.99
CA MET A 1 9.53 -16.20 -5.75
C MET A 1 8.82 -14.87 -5.58
N THR A 2 8.17 -14.35 -6.61
CA THR A 2 7.35 -13.12 -6.57
C THR A 2 5.96 -13.41 -7.14
N VAL A 3 4.92 -12.98 -6.43
CA VAL A 3 3.54 -12.93 -6.91
C VAL A 3 3.07 -11.48 -6.86
N LEU A 4 2.45 -10.98 -7.93
CA LEU A 4 1.92 -9.64 -7.99
C LEU A 4 0.44 -9.70 -8.40
N ILE A 5 -0.42 -9.10 -7.58
CA ILE A 5 -1.84 -8.95 -7.83
C ILE A 5 -2.12 -7.48 -8.17
N LEU A 6 -2.84 -7.24 -9.26
CA LEU A 6 -3.28 -5.93 -9.74
C LEU A 6 -4.80 -5.91 -9.88
N THR A 7 -5.45 -4.88 -9.32
CA THR A 7 -6.90 -4.68 -9.40
C THR A 7 -7.20 -3.26 -9.89
N ALA A 8 -8.11 -3.13 -10.86
CA ALA A 8 -8.47 -1.83 -11.45
C ALA A 8 -7.27 -0.99 -11.94
N CYS A 9 -6.20 -1.65 -12.39
CA CYS A 9 -5.00 -1.01 -12.93
C CYS A 9 -5.10 -0.77 -14.44
N PRO A 10 -4.44 0.28 -14.99
CA PRO A 10 -4.41 0.52 -16.42
C PRO A 10 -3.77 -0.63 -17.23
N ALA A 11 -4.22 -0.83 -18.47
CA ALA A 11 -3.67 -1.86 -19.36
C ALA A 11 -2.16 -1.68 -19.62
N GLY A 12 -1.67 -0.43 -19.67
CA GLY A 12 -0.25 -0.14 -19.81
C GLY A 12 0.62 -0.69 -18.67
N LEU A 13 0.12 -0.68 -17.43
CA LEU A 13 0.83 -1.31 -16.31
C LEU A 13 0.85 -2.83 -16.48
N ARG A 14 -0.26 -3.48 -16.83
CA ARG A 14 -0.26 -4.94 -17.07
C ARG A 14 0.77 -5.33 -18.14
N GLY A 15 0.76 -4.65 -19.29
CA GLY A 15 1.74 -4.91 -20.36
C GLY A 15 3.19 -4.61 -19.96
N PHE A 16 3.42 -3.65 -19.06
CA PHE A 16 4.75 -3.40 -18.51
C PHE A 16 5.25 -4.58 -17.65
N ILE A 17 4.37 -5.19 -16.86
CA ILE A 17 4.68 -6.27 -15.92
C ILE A 17 4.96 -7.60 -16.63
N THR A 18 4.25 -7.89 -17.73
CA THR A 18 4.43 -9.14 -18.50
C THR A 18 5.84 -9.34 -19.08
N ARG A 19 6.67 -8.29 -19.12
CA ARG A 19 8.08 -8.37 -19.51
C ARG A 19 8.96 -9.12 -18.50
N TRP A 20 8.48 -9.30 -17.27
CA TRP A 20 9.23 -9.94 -16.18
C TRP A 20 8.48 -11.08 -15.50
N LEU A 21 7.15 -10.99 -15.43
CA LEU A 21 6.30 -11.96 -14.73
C LEU A 21 5.26 -12.54 -15.69
N LEU A 22 4.83 -13.78 -15.45
CA LEU A 22 3.79 -14.45 -16.23
C LEU A 22 2.42 -14.17 -15.64
N GLU A 23 1.48 -13.65 -16.43
CA GLU A 23 0.08 -13.49 -16.04
C GLU A 23 -0.62 -14.86 -16.08
N ILE A 24 -0.94 -15.42 -14.92
CA ILE A 24 -1.58 -16.75 -14.79
C ILE A 24 -3.11 -16.66 -14.64
N SER A 25 -3.61 -15.47 -14.30
CA SER A 25 -5.02 -15.14 -14.23
C SER A 25 -5.15 -13.62 -14.34
N ALA A 26 -6.36 -13.11 -14.57
CA ALA A 26 -6.58 -11.68 -14.77
C ALA A 26 -6.04 -10.85 -13.60
N GLY A 27 -4.93 -10.15 -13.83
CA GLY A 27 -4.28 -9.32 -12.83
C GLY A 27 -3.43 -10.07 -11.82
N VAL A 28 -3.18 -11.38 -12.01
CA VAL A 28 -2.32 -12.20 -11.15
C VAL A 28 -1.08 -12.62 -11.93
N PHE A 29 0.07 -12.17 -11.46
CA PHE A 29 1.36 -12.38 -12.11
C PHE A 29 2.31 -13.15 -11.19
N VAL A 30 3.08 -14.10 -11.74
CA VAL A 30 4.01 -14.93 -10.98
C VAL A 30 5.36 -15.00 -11.70
N GLY A 31 6.45 -15.02 -10.94
CA GLY A 31 7.80 -15.25 -11.49
C GLY A 31 8.91 -15.27 -10.45
N CYS A 32 10.09 -15.69 -10.88
CA CYS A 32 11.31 -15.66 -10.08
C CYS A 32 12.24 -14.58 -10.62
N VAL A 33 12.37 -13.49 -9.86
CA VAL A 33 13.23 -12.34 -10.20
C VAL A 33 14.12 -12.01 -9.03
N SER A 34 15.26 -11.37 -9.31
CA SER A 34 16.18 -10.93 -8.26
C SER A 34 15.54 -9.85 -7.37
N ALA A 35 16.04 -9.69 -6.15
CA ALA A 35 15.54 -8.66 -5.23
C ALA A 35 15.59 -7.25 -5.84
N ARG A 36 16.60 -6.94 -6.67
CA ARG A 36 16.72 -5.65 -7.36
C ARG A 36 15.60 -5.47 -8.40
N VAL A 37 15.39 -6.46 -9.26
CA VAL A 37 14.33 -6.41 -10.28
C VAL A 37 12.96 -6.31 -9.61
N ARG A 38 12.75 -7.04 -8.51
CA ARG A 38 11.53 -6.99 -7.69
C ARG A 38 11.24 -5.60 -7.13
N ASP A 39 12.28 -4.90 -6.65
CA ASP A 39 12.16 -3.52 -6.17
C ASP A 39 11.74 -2.56 -7.28
N GLU A 40 12.33 -2.69 -8.47
CA GLU A 40 11.97 -1.87 -9.64
C GLU A 40 10.57 -2.17 -10.16
N ILE A 41 10.17 -3.45 -10.20
CA ILE A 41 8.79 -3.86 -10.54
C ILE A 41 7.81 -3.21 -9.56
N TRP A 42 8.11 -3.24 -8.26
CA TRP A 42 7.24 -2.65 -7.24
C TRP A 42 7.12 -1.14 -7.40
N LYS A 43 8.24 -0.44 -7.62
CA LYS A 43 8.26 1.01 -7.87
C LYS A 43 7.40 1.37 -9.09
N ALA A 44 7.66 0.72 -10.23
CA ALA A 44 6.89 0.94 -11.46
C ALA A 44 5.39 0.62 -11.28
N THR A 45 5.07 -0.40 -10.48
CA THR A 45 3.69 -0.74 -10.14
C THR A 45 3.01 0.41 -9.41
N VAL A 46 3.63 0.95 -8.36
CA VAL A 46 3.08 2.07 -7.58
C VAL A 46 2.95 3.32 -8.44
N ASP A 47 3.95 3.63 -9.26
CA ASP A 47 3.97 4.83 -10.10
C ASP A 47 2.88 4.80 -11.18
N LEU A 48 2.63 3.63 -11.78
CA LEU A 48 1.70 3.46 -12.90
C LEU A 48 0.30 2.98 -12.48
N ALA A 49 0.08 2.62 -11.21
CA ALA A 49 -1.18 2.06 -10.73
C ALA A 49 -2.37 3.00 -10.89
N LYS A 50 -2.16 4.33 -10.97
CA LYS A 50 -3.22 5.35 -10.87
C LYS A 50 -4.10 5.06 -9.66
N ASN A 51 -5.40 4.86 -9.82
CA ASN A 51 -6.35 4.52 -8.75
C ASN A 51 -6.50 3.02 -8.52
N GLY A 52 -5.72 2.21 -9.23
CA GLY A 52 -5.67 0.77 -9.03
C GLY A 52 -5.01 0.37 -7.71
N ARG A 53 -5.18 -0.90 -7.37
CA ARG A 53 -4.69 -1.52 -6.14
C ARG A 53 -3.70 -2.60 -6.50
N SER A 54 -2.69 -2.78 -5.65
CA SER A 54 -1.73 -3.87 -5.85
C SER A 54 -1.27 -4.50 -4.54
N ILE A 55 -0.99 -5.80 -4.63
CA ILE A 55 -0.34 -6.58 -3.57
C ILE A 55 0.80 -7.34 -4.23
N MET A 56 2.01 -7.20 -3.70
CA MET A 56 3.15 -8.04 -4.05
C MET A 56 3.47 -8.96 -2.90
N VAL A 57 3.54 -10.26 -3.17
CA VAL A 57 4.06 -11.29 -2.27
C VAL A 57 5.47 -11.64 -2.69
N ILE A 58 6.38 -11.70 -1.74
CA ILE A 58 7.80 -11.97 -1.98
C ILE A 58 8.28 -13.07 -1.04
N ASP A 59 9.27 -13.85 -1.46
CA ASP A 59 10.02 -14.71 -0.56
C ASP A 59 10.71 -13.89 0.54
N ALA A 60 10.69 -14.43 1.76
CA ALA A 60 11.38 -13.87 2.90
C ALA A 60 11.89 -14.97 3.84
N ASP A 61 13.01 -14.69 4.49
CA ASP A 61 13.59 -15.56 5.51
C ASP A 61 12.90 -15.32 6.87
N ASN A 62 11.71 -15.91 7.03
CA ASN A 62 10.91 -15.88 8.24
C ASN A 62 10.08 -17.18 8.34
N GLU A 63 9.39 -17.39 9.47
CA GLU A 63 8.60 -18.60 9.71
C GLU A 63 7.51 -18.86 8.66
N GLN A 64 6.95 -17.81 8.06
CA GLN A 64 5.93 -17.93 7.02
C GLN A 64 6.53 -18.09 5.61
N GLY A 65 7.84 -17.87 5.45
CA GLY A 65 8.56 -17.93 4.17
C GLY A 65 8.19 -16.81 3.18
N LEU A 66 7.40 -15.81 3.60
CA LEU A 66 6.84 -14.79 2.72
C LEU A 66 6.69 -13.42 3.39
N ASP A 67 6.54 -12.40 2.57
CA ASP A 67 6.27 -11.04 2.99
C ASP A 67 5.42 -10.28 1.95
N PHE A 68 4.80 -9.19 2.37
CA PHE A 68 3.84 -8.43 1.57
C PHE A 68 4.28 -6.98 1.36
N ARG A 69 4.04 -6.46 0.15
CA ARG A 69 3.95 -5.03 -0.12
C ARG A 69 2.57 -4.71 -0.63
N VAL A 70 1.94 -3.66 -0.09
CA VAL A 70 0.56 -3.33 -0.40
C VAL A 70 0.42 -1.87 -0.80
N HIS A 71 -0.33 -1.62 -1.88
CA HIS A 71 -0.65 -0.30 -2.38
C HIS A 71 -2.17 -0.15 -2.56
N ARG A 72 -2.78 0.77 -1.80
CA ARG A 72 -4.21 1.16 -1.89
C ARG A 72 -5.21 0.00 -1.77
N HIS A 73 -4.78 -1.15 -1.28
CA HIS A 73 -5.67 -2.27 -1.03
C HIS A 73 -6.37 -2.11 0.32
N ASP A 74 -7.61 -2.57 0.42
CA ASP A 74 -8.41 -2.47 1.65
C ASP A 74 -7.84 -3.33 2.79
N TRP A 75 -7.09 -4.38 2.43
CA TRP A 75 -6.47 -5.30 3.38
C TRP A 75 -5.08 -4.81 3.75
N ILE A 76 -4.79 -4.76 5.05
CA ILE A 76 -3.56 -4.19 5.58
C ILE A 76 -2.76 -5.30 6.26
N PRO A 77 -1.49 -5.52 5.87
CA PRO A 77 -0.60 -6.43 6.60
C PRO A 77 -0.38 -5.92 8.03
N LYS A 78 -0.67 -6.76 9.02
CA LYS A 78 -0.44 -6.49 10.44
C LYS A 78 0.42 -7.57 11.06
N ASP A 79 1.35 -7.11 11.90
CA ASP A 79 2.16 -7.96 12.75
C ASP A 79 1.31 -8.43 13.95
N PHE A 80 1.30 -9.74 14.18
CA PHE A 80 0.68 -10.39 15.32
C PHE A 80 1.64 -11.47 15.81
N ASP A 81 2.35 -11.16 16.90
CA ASP A 81 3.33 -12.05 17.52
C ASP A 81 4.41 -12.58 16.55
N GLY A 82 4.95 -11.68 15.71
CA GLY A 82 5.96 -12.02 14.72
C GLY A 82 5.41 -12.59 13.40
N LEU A 83 4.13 -12.97 13.36
CA LEU A 83 3.43 -13.38 12.13
C LEU A 83 2.84 -12.16 11.43
N THR A 84 2.95 -12.13 10.10
CA THR A 84 2.26 -11.13 9.28
C THR A 84 0.93 -11.69 8.82
N LEU A 85 -0.16 -11.08 9.28
CA LEU A 85 -1.55 -11.41 8.93
C LEU A 85 -2.19 -10.31 8.10
N MET A 86 -3.20 -10.63 7.31
CA MET A 86 -3.96 -9.66 6.51
C MET A 86 -5.22 -9.22 7.26
N GLN A 87 -5.22 -7.99 7.79
CA GLN A 87 -6.41 -7.45 8.43
C GLN A 87 -7.41 -6.99 7.37
N ARG A 88 -8.63 -7.53 7.44
CA ARG A 88 -9.80 -6.99 6.74
C ARG A 88 -10.52 -5.97 7.65
N PRO A 89 -10.66 -4.70 7.23
CA PRO A 89 -11.49 -3.75 7.96
C PRO A 89 -12.93 -4.26 8.03
N LEU A 90 -13.53 -4.25 9.22
CA LEU A 90 -14.97 -4.42 9.34
C LEU A 90 -15.64 -3.21 8.69
N PRO A 91 -16.78 -3.38 7.98
CA PRO A 91 -17.59 -2.24 7.60
C PRO A 91 -17.95 -1.51 8.90
N GLY A 92 -17.51 -0.26 9.03
CA GLY A 92 -17.82 0.54 10.22
C GLY A 92 -19.34 0.63 10.40
N PRO A 93 -19.84 0.84 11.64
CA PRO A 93 -21.24 1.19 11.80
C PRO A 93 -21.50 2.43 10.95
N VAL A 94 -22.41 2.30 9.98
CA VAL A 94 -22.95 3.43 9.22
C VAL A 94 -23.40 4.47 10.23
N SER A 95 -22.64 5.57 10.38
CA SER A 95 -23.05 6.75 11.14
C SER A 95 -24.18 7.43 10.37
N GLY A 96 -25.34 6.80 10.37
CA GLY A 96 -26.60 7.28 9.82
C GLY A 96 -27.69 7.29 10.89
N THR A 97 -27.32 7.35 12.17
CA THR A 97 -28.29 7.75 13.20
C THR A 97 -28.50 9.24 13.02
N ILE A 98 -29.60 9.60 12.33
CA ILE A 98 -30.12 10.95 12.28
C ILE A 98 -30.44 11.34 13.72
N SER A 99 -29.51 12.03 14.38
CA SER A 99 -29.77 12.69 15.66
C SER A 99 -30.72 13.85 15.38
N ARG A 100 -32.01 13.57 15.46
CA ARG A 100 -33.08 14.56 15.61
C ARG A 100 -32.78 15.39 16.85
N THR A 101 -32.19 16.56 16.68
CA THR A 101 -32.19 17.61 17.70
C THR A 101 -32.68 18.90 17.07
N LYS A 102 -33.68 19.48 17.73
CA LYS A 102 -34.44 20.65 17.31
C LYS A 102 -33.49 21.85 17.17
N ASN A 103 -33.64 22.56 16.06
CA ASN A 103 -33.16 23.93 15.91
C ASN A 103 -33.81 24.79 17.00
N PHE A 104 -32.97 25.41 17.84
CA PHE A 104 -33.31 26.64 18.54
C PHE A 104 -32.33 27.69 18.01
N ASP A 105 -32.90 28.78 17.52
CA ASP A 105 -32.23 29.84 16.79
C ASP A 105 -31.21 30.59 17.66
N SER A 106 -30.07 30.96 17.07
CA SER A 106 -29.37 32.23 17.40
C SER A 106 -28.30 32.56 16.36
N GLU A 107 -28.34 33.83 15.97
CA GLU A 107 -27.60 34.46 14.90
C GLU A 107 -26.10 34.69 15.20
N ALA A 108 -25.35 34.76 14.10
CA ALA A 108 -24.19 35.63 13.83
C ALA A 108 -22.95 35.60 14.76
N SER A 109 -21.81 35.18 14.20
CA SER A 109 -20.71 36.11 13.82
C SER A 109 -19.49 35.34 13.30
N GLY A 110 -18.85 35.92 12.28
CA GLY A 110 -17.84 35.26 11.45
C GLY A 110 -16.44 35.14 12.06
N GLY A 111 -15.67 34.24 11.46
CA GLY A 111 -14.21 34.09 11.63
C GLY A 111 -13.62 33.44 10.37
N PRO A 112 -12.37 33.75 10.00
CA PRO A 112 -11.84 33.46 8.67
C PRO A 112 -11.45 31.99 8.49
N ASN A 113 -11.62 31.52 7.26
CA ASN A 113 -11.20 30.21 6.78
C ASN A 113 -9.66 30.12 6.76
N ASP A 114 -9.08 29.38 7.70
CA ASP A 114 -7.73 28.81 7.53
C ASP A 114 -7.85 27.38 7.00
N SER A 115 -7.74 27.25 5.67
CA SER A 115 -7.47 25.98 5.02
C SER A 115 -5.99 25.63 5.25
N PRO A 116 -5.62 24.47 5.80
CA PRO A 116 -4.22 24.07 5.82
C PRO A 116 -3.76 23.75 4.39
N GLN A 117 -2.89 24.61 3.86
CA GLN A 117 -2.12 24.38 2.65
C GLN A 117 -1.26 23.12 2.83
N PHE A 118 -1.56 22.04 2.12
CA PHE A 118 -0.65 20.91 2.00
C PHE A 118 0.39 21.24 0.93
N LYS A 119 1.50 21.85 1.37
CA LYS A 119 2.67 22.14 0.54
C LYS A 119 3.30 20.81 0.14
N GLY A 120 3.33 20.54 -1.16
CA GLY A 120 4.12 19.47 -1.71
C GLY A 120 5.62 19.72 -1.52
N GLN A 121 6.36 18.64 -1.79
CA GLN A 121 7.76 18.62 -2.21
C GLN A 121 8.79 18.34 -1.11
N GLU A 122 9.12 17.06 -0.95
CA GLU A 122 10.49 16.64 -0.66
C GLU A 122 10.94 15.67 -1.77
N SER A 123 11.59 16.26 -2.76
CA SER A 123 12.59 15.60 -3.59
C SER A 123 13.89 15.56 -2.78
N GLY A 124 14.29 14.39 -2.31
CA GLY A 124 15.53 14.23 -1.55
C GLY A 124 15.91 12.76 -1.36
N GLU A 125 17.07 12.42 -1.91
CA GLU A 125 17.92 11.24 -1.66
C GLU A 125 17.46 9.86 -2.12
N SER A 126 18.24 9.33 -3.08
CA SER A 126 18.27 7.95 -3.56
C SER A 126 18.83 6.97 -2.52
N GLY A 127 18.26 7.01 -1.31
CA GLY A 127 18.43 5.99 -0.29
C GLY A 127 17.32 4.95 -0.40
N ARG A 128 17.65 3.68 -0.19
CA ARG A 128 16.70 2.57 -0.20
C ARG A 128 15.85 2.66 1.08
N THR A 129 14.91 3.60 1.19
CA THR A 129 14.07 3.75 2.38
C THR A 129 12.88 2.79 2.34
N PRO A 130 12.52 2.12 3.45
CA PRO A 130 11.34 1.27 3.49
C PRO A 130 10.07 2.10 3.22
N ASP A 131 9.30 1.72 2.20
CA ASP A 131 8.13 2.46 1.78
C ASP A 131 6.94 2.33 2.77
N ARG A 132 5.89 3.13 2.55
CA ARG A 132 4.64 3.08 3.35
C ARG A 132 3.83 1.78 3.18
N GLY A 133 4.15 0.94 2.20
CA GLY A 133 3.45 -0.32 1.87
C GLY A 133 4.02 -1.58 2.55
N TRP A 134 5.18 -1.48 3.22
CA TRP A 134 5.78 -2.61 3.96
C TRP A 134 5.14 -2.86 5.32
N SER A 135 5.11 -4.12 5.78
CA SER A 135 4.75 -4.44 7.17
C SER A 135 5.79 -3.87 8.15
N LYS A 136 5.37 -3.62 9.40
CA LYS A 136 6.30 -3.14 10.45
C LYS A 136 7.48 -4.10 10.65
N ALA A 137 7.24 -5.40 10.59
CA ALA A 137 8.27 -6.43 10.71
C ALA A 137 9.27 -6.37 9.54
N SER A 138 8.76 -6.17 8.32
CA SER A 138 9.58 -5.98 7.11
C SER A 138 10.47 -4.75 7.22
N ARG A 139 9.94 -3.61 7.69
CA ARG A 139 10.72 -2.37 7.87
C ARG A 139 11.82 -2.53 8.90
N ARG A 140 11.52 -3.14 10.05
CA ARG A 140 12.52 -3.44 11.09
C ARG A 140 13.67 -4.29 10.55
N ARG A 141 13.34 -5.31 9.75
CA ARG A 141 14.34 -6.22 9.16
C ARG A 141 15.18 -5.55 8.08
N PHE A 142 14.58 -4.71 7.24
CA PHE A 142 15.32 -3.92 6.26
C PHE A 142 16.40 -3.06 6.92
N LEU A 143 16.02 -2.33 7.99
CA LEU A 143 16.93 -1.46 8.73
C LEU A 143 18.06 -2.24 9.43
N LYS A 144 17.83 -3.52 9.78
CA LYS A 144 18.86 -4.39 10.33
C LYS A 144 19.89 -4.79 9.26
N ARG A 145 19.43 -5.13 8.05
CA ARG A 145 20.29 -5.57 6.94
C ARG A 145 21.16 -4.47 6.32
N THR A 146 20.85 -3.20 6.57
CA THR A 146 21.65 -2.06 6.08
C THR A 146 22.70 -1.58 7.07
N LYS A 147 22.73 -2.16 8.29
CA LYS A 147 23.68 -1.81 9.35
C LYS A 147 24.89 -2.76 9.43
N ASP A 148 24.80 -3.91 8.78
CA ASP A 148 25.89 -4.88 8.60
C ASP A 148 26.59 -4.62 7.25
#